data_AF-A0A4Q4YXR4-F1
#
_entry.id   AF-A0A4Q4YXR4-F1
#
_cell.length_a   1.000
_cell.length_b   1.000
_cell.length_c   1.000
_cell.angle_alpha   90.00
_cell.angle_beta   90.00
_cell.angle_gamma   90.00
#
_symmetry.space_group_name_H-M   'P 1'
#
loop_
_entity.id
_entity.type
_entity.pdbx_description
1 polymer ?
#
loop_
_entity_poly.entity_id
_entity_poly.type
_entity_poly.pdbx_seq_one_letter_code
_entity_poly.pdbx_strand_id
1 'polypeptide(L)'
;MALATASEDSSRWQYLDRIRKTRGPFNQDSDVGEESLATLANAKILVIGAGGLGCEILKNLALSGFKDIHVIDMDTIDISNLNRQFLFRQSDVGKYKAEVAAAFVEQRVEGVKITPHNCRIQELDEDFYMQFQIVVCGLDSIEARRWINATLVNMVDMDNQDSLKPLIDGGTEGFKGQTRVVFPTLTACIECQLDLYTPRAAVPLCTLATIPRQPEHCIEWAHIIAWEQEKPYPTLDKDDPEHITWLYQKALARAQEFGITGVTYSLTQGVVKNIIPAIASTNAIIAASCCNEALKIATAAAPSLGFEENYMMYTGDEAIYTHVFKNEKKDDCPVCGDAAKPLHVDPNWTLEELLDSFAIKADLQLKKPSIRAEGKTLYMPFPPSIEEQTRPNLDKKLKDDLGLETNHEVVVTDPAFPTLTFRFFLQFS
;
A
#
# COMPACT_ATOMS: atom_id res chain seq x y z
N MET A 1 40.42 -17.13 -19.43
CA MET A 1 40.19 -18.25 -18.48
C MET A 1 39.40 -17.67 -17.33
N ALA A 2 38.14 -18.00 -17.08
CA ALA A 2 37.46 -19.27 -17.28
C ALA A 2 36.16 -19.12 -18.08
N LEU A 3 35.95 -20.05 -19.01
CA LEU A 3 34.62 -20.47 -19.44
C LEU A 3 33.99 -21.14 -18.21
N ALA A 4 33.22 -20.40 -17.42
CA ALA A 4 32.26 -21.02 -16.51
C ALA A 4 31.31 -21.83 -17.39
N THR A 5 31.37 -23.14 -17.22
CA THR A 5 30.78 -24.13 -18.10
C THR A 5 29.26 -24.06 -18.03
N ALA A 6 28.59 -23.99 -19.19
CA ALA A 6 27.13 -24.07 -19.32
C ALA A 6 26.48 -25.28 -18.59
N SER A 7 27.27 -26.27 -18.15
CA SER A 7 26.82 -27.40 -17.34
C SER A 7 26.49 -27.06 -15.88
N GLU A 8 27.18 -26.10 -15.25
CA GLU A 8 26.96 -25.76 -13.83
C GLU A 8 25.65 -25.00 -13.63
N ASP A 9 25.33 -24.06 -14.53
CA ASP A 9 24.10 -23.27 -14.47
C ASP A 9 22.84 -24.16 -14.68
N SER A 10 22.96 -25.21 -15.52
CA SER A 10 21.86 -26.18 -15.70
C SER A 10 21.58 -27.02 -14.45
N SER A 11 22.59 -27.29 -13.63
CA SER A 11 22.42 -28.08 -12.40
C SER A 11 21.74 -27.26 -11.29
N ARG A 12 22.05 -25.96 -11.22
CA ARG A 12 21.46 -25.04 -10.25
C ARG A 12 19.95 -24.90 -10.43
N TRP A 13 19.50 -24.79 -11.69
CA TRP A 13 18.09 -24.58 -12.02
C TRP A 13 17.33 -25.86 -12.35
N GLN A 14 17.94 -27.04 -12.12
CA GLN A 14 17.42 -28.33 -12.57
C GLN A 14 15.93 -28.56 -12.28
N TYR A 15 15.47 -28.24 -11.07
CA TYR A 15 14.08 -28.45 -10.66
C TYR A 15 13.14 -27.37 -11.21
N LEU A 16 13.59 -26.12 -11.21
CA LEU A 16 12.78 -25.01 -11.68
C LEU A 16 12.61 -25.06 -13.20
N ASP A 17 13.61 -25.52 -13.94
CA ASP A 17 13.54 -25.73 -15.38
C ASP A 17 12.53 -26.81 -15.78
N ARG A 18 12.20 -27.75 -14.89
CA ARG A 18 11.07 -28.66 -15.17
C ARG A 18 9.76 -27.90 -15.27
N ILE A 19 9.58 -26.85 -14.50
CA ILE A 19 8.38 -26.00 -14.53
C ILE A 19 8.46 -25.00 -15.69
N ARG A 20 9.63 -24.37 -15.90
CA ARG A 20 9.81 -23.30 -16.88
C ARG A 20 10.00 -23.77 -18.33
N LYS A 21 10.49 -25.01 -18.55
CA LYS A 21 10.77 -25.56 -19.89
C LYS A 21 9.81 -26.66 -20.32
N THR A 22 9.16 -27.34 -19.38
CA THR A 22 8.30 -28.49 -19.74
C THR A 22 6.87 -28.03 -19.91
N ARG A 23 6.34 -28.21 -21.13
CA ARG A 23 4.93 -27.99 -21.39
C ARG A 23 4.06 -29.02 -20.65
N GLY A 24 3.00 -28.54 -20.04
CA GLY A 24 1.95 -29.30 -19.38
C GLY A 24 0.55 -28.81 -19.79
N PRO A 25 -0.51 -29.49 -19.31
CA PRO A 25 -1.89 -29.20 -19.70
C PRO A 25 -2.45 -27.89 -19.14
N PHE A 26 -1.75 -27.26 -18.19
CA PHE A 26 -2.21 -26.06 -17.48
C PHE A 26 -1.38 -24.81 -17.82
N ASN A 27 -0.48 -24.82 -18.81
CA ASN A 27 0.18 -23.59 -19.22
C ASN A 27 -0.84 -22.61 -19.84
N GLN A 28 -0.63 -21.30 -19.69
CA GLN A 28 -1.52 -20.28 -20.27
C GLN A 28 -1.39 -20.18 -21.79
N ASP A 29 -0.16 -20.28 -22.32
CA ASP A 29 0.14 -20.11 -23.74
C ASP A 29 1.08 -21.18 -24.29
N SER A 30 1.36 -21.13 -25.61
CA SER A 30 2.33 -21.98 -26.29
C SER A 30 3.79 -21.69 -25.92
N ASP A 31 4.06 -20.54 -25.28
CA ASP A 31 5.39 -19.90 -25.23
C ASP A 31 6.22 -20.35 -24.03
N VAL A 32 6.08 -21.62 -23.64
CA VAL A 32 6.90 -22.25 -22.59
C VAL A 32 8.18 -22.79 -23.23
N GLY A 33 9.35 -22.39 -22.71
CA GLY A 33 10.63 -22.82 -23.26
C GLY A 33 11.76 -21.81 -23.08
N GLU A 34 12.78 -21.87 -23.95
CA GLU A 34 13.98 -21.02 -23.85
C GLU A 34 13.68 -19.52 -23.98
N GLU A 35 12.65 -19.13 -24.75
CA GLU A 35 12.23 -17.73 -24.88
C GLU A 35 11.70 -17.16 -23.56
N SER A 36 10.82 -17.89 -22.86
CA SER A 36 10.32 -17.51 -21.54
C SER A 36 11.44 -17.33 -20.50
N LEU A 37 12.51 -18.11 -20.62
CA LEU A 37 13.68 -17.99 -19.76
C LEU A 37 14.54 -16.79 -20.08
N ALA A 38 14.69 -16.45 -21.36
CA ALA A 38 15.33 -15.22 -21.78
C ALA A 38 14.53 -14.01 -21.29
N THR A 39 13.20 -14.03 -21.41
CA THR A 39 12.30 -13.01 -20.86
C THR A 39 12.48 -12.86 -19.36
N LEU A 40 12.44 -13.95 -18.58
CA LEU A 40 12.64 -13.93 -17.13
C LEU A 40 14.05 -13.44 -16.73
N ALA A 41 15.09 -13.81 -17.49
CA ALA A 41 16.46 -13.38 -17.22
C ALA A 41 16.69 -11.89 -17.51
N ASN A 42 15.97 -11.33 -18.48
CA ASN A 42 16.03 -9.91 -18.84
C ASN A 42 14.95 -9.07 -18.14
N ALA A 43 14.01 -9.70 -17.44
CA ALA A 43 12.95 -9.02 -16.72
C ALA A 43 13.53 -8.22 -15.55
N LYS A 44 13.18 -6.94 -15.54
CA LYS A 44 13.49 -5.97 -14.50
C LYS A 44 12.31 -5.88 -13.55
N ILE A 45 12.53 -6.30 -12.31
CA ILE A 45 11.48 -6.39 -11.29
C ILE A 45 11.67 -5.29 -10.26
N LEU A 46 10.59 -4.59 -9.91
CA LEU A 46 10.61 -3.65 -8.80
C LEU A 46 10.00 -4.29 -7.56
N VAL A 47 10.72 -4.26 -6.45
CA VAL A 47 10.22 -4.62 -5.12
C VAL A 47 10.06 -3.35 -4.30
N ILE A 48 8.88 -3.13 -3.75
CA ILE A 48 8.59 -1.97 -2.91
C ILE A 48 8.41 -2.42 -1.46
N GLY A 49 9.32 -1.96 -0.61
CA GLY A 49 9.47 -2.37 0.78
C GLY A 49 10.51 -3.49 0.93
N ALA A 50 11.43 -3.31 1.88
CA ALA A 50 12.46 -4.24 2.33
C ALA A 50 12.21 -4.72 3.78
N GLY A 51 11.05 -4.40 4.35
CA GLY A 51 10.55 -4.97 5.62
C GLY A 51 10.24 -6.47 5.53
N GLY A 52 9.69 -7.07 6.59
CA GLY A 52 9.57 -8.54 6.74
C GLY A 52 9.10 -9.30 5.49
N LEU A 53 8.06 -8.80 4.82
CA LEU A 53 7.56 -9.36 3.57
C LEU A 53 8.52 -9.12 2.38
N GLY A 54 9.07 -7.91 2.25
CA GLY A 54 10.09 -7.54 1.26
C GLY A 54 11.37 -8.39 1.32
N CYS A 55 11.87 -8.67 2.54
CA CYS A 55 13.00 -9.58 2.74
C CYS A 55 12.76 -10.96 2.12
N GLU A 56 11.58 -11.53 2.36
CA GLU A 56 11.17 -12.82 1.78
C GLU A 56 10.99 -12.73 0.26
N ILE A 57 10.39 -11.65 -0.25
CA ILE A 57 10.20 -11.41 -1.69
C ILE A 57 11.55 -11.38 -2.42
N LEU A 58 12.52 -10.60 -1.93
CA LEU A 58 13.85 -10.50 -2.55
C LEU A 58 14.53 -11.87 -2.64
N LYS A 59 14.52 -12.62 -1.53
CA LYS A 59 15.06 -13.98 -1.47
C LYS A 59 14.35 -14.90 -2.46
N ASN A 60 13.01 -14.89 -2.49
CA ASN A 60 12.21 -15.75 -3.35
C ASN A 60 12.41 -15.43 -4.84
N LEU A 61 12.40 -14.15 -5.24
CA LEU A 61 12.62 -13.74 -6.64
C LEU A 61 14.03 -14.12 -7.12
N ALA A 62 15.06 -13.83 -6.32
CA ALA A 62 16.44 -14.20 -6.65
C ALA A 62 16.61 -15.72 -6.82
N LEU A 63 15.95 -16.51 -5.96
CA LEU A 63 15.93 -17.99 -6.05
C LEU A 63 14.95 -18.54 -7.11
N SER A 64 14.20 -17.68 -7.81
CA SER A 64 13.31 -18.06 -8.92
C SER A 64 13.91 -17.73 -10.29
N GLY A 65 15.14 -17.20 -10.31
CA GLY A 65 15.90 -16.92 -11.52
C GLY A 65 15.78 -15.49 -12.05
N PHE A 66 15.04 -14.61 -11.39
CA PHE A 66 15.07 -13.18 -11.69
C PHE A 66 16.45 -12.61 -11.39
N LYS A 67 16.98 -11.83 -12.32
CA LYS A 67 18.38 -11.33 -12.25
C LYS A 67 18.49 -9.84 -12.00
N ASP A 68 17.62 -9.02 -12.59
CA ASP A 68 17.65 -7.56 -12.39
C ASP A 68 16.48 -7.14 -11.50
N ILE A 69 16.78 -6.89 -10.23
CA ILE A 69 15.79 -6.49 -9.23
C ILE A 69 16.15 -5.09 -8.73
N HIS A 70 15.16 -4.23 -8.56
CA HIS A 70 15.30 -2.98 -7.84
C HIS A 70 14.50 -3.07 -6.55
N VAL A 71 15.00 -2.47 -5.47
CA VAL A 71 14.29 -2.41 -4.20
C VAL A 71 14.20 -0.98 -3.70
N ILE A 72 12.99 -0.53 -3.34
CA ILE A 72 12.77 0.77 -2.70
C ILE A 72 12.39 0.54 -1.24
N ASP A 73 13.09 1.19 -0.31
CA ASP A 73 12.68 1.28 1.09
C ASP A 73 13.29 2.54 1.71
N MET A 74 12.47 3.35 2.40
CA MET A 74 12.90 4.61 3.01
C MET A 74 13.48 4.44 4.42
N ASP A 75 13.27 3.28 5.05
CA ASP A 75 13.56 3.09 6.47
C ASP A 75 15.00 2.65 6.72
N THR A 76 15.44 2.90 7.94
CA THR A 76 16.65 2.31 8.51
C THR A 76 16.31 1.09 9.37
N ILE A 77 17.31 0.25 9.61
CA ILE A 77 17.16 -0.99 10.38
C ILE A 77 17.08 -0.67 11.87
N ASP A 78 16.04 -1.17 12.52
CA ASP A 78 15.83 -1.09 13.96
C ASP A 78 16.01 -2.47 14.64
N ILE A 79 16.34 -2.51 15.93
CA ILE A 79 16.50 -3.76 16.71
C ILE A 79 15.22 -4.60 16.66
N SER A 80 14.05 -3.96 16.73
CA SER A 80 12.74 -4.63 16.67
C SER A 80 12.48 -5.34 15.33
N ASN A 81 13.28 -5.07 14.29
CA ASN A 81 13.14 -5.70 12.98
C ASN A 81 13.76 -7.11 12.95
N LEU A 82 14.77 -7.37 13.77
CA LEU A 82 15.63 -8.56 13.69
C LEU A 82 14.90 -9.87 14.01
N ASN A 83 13.72 -9.82 14.65
CA ASN A 83 12.92 -11.01 14.94
C ASN A 83 12.28 -11.66 13.70
N ARG A 84 12.16 -10.90 12.59
CA ARG A 84 11.44 -11.34 11.37
C ARG A 84 12.10 -10.93 10.06
N GLN A 85 12.99 -9.95 10.07
CA GLN A 85 13.69 -9.46 8.88
C GLN A 85 15.09 -10.08 8.81
N PHE A 86 15.14 -11.35 8.40
CA PHE A 86 16.34 -12.20 8.47
C PHE A 86 17.49 -11.78 7.55
N LEU A 87 17.33 -10.78 6.70
CA LEU A 87 18.43 -10.19 5.91
C LEU A 87 19.31 -9.27 6.76
N PHE A 88 18.83 -8.83 7.93
CA PHE A 88 19.51 -7.85 8.77
C PHE A 88 20.19 -8.52 9.97
N ARG A 89 21.30 -7.93 10.44
CA ARG A 89 22.01 -8.35 11.65
C ARG A 89 22.07 -7.21 12.65
N GLN A 90 22.44 -7.52 13.89
CA GLN A 90 22.66 -6.52 14.93
C GLN A 90 23.68 -5.44 14.53
N SER A 91 24.68 -5.81 13.71
CA SER A 91 25.69 -4.89 13.16
C SER A 91 25.16 -3.93 12.09
N ASP A 92 23.93 -4.12 11.62
CA ASP A 92 23.33 -3.32 10.56
C ASP A 92 22.34 -2.29 11.07
N VAL A 93 22.04 -2.29 12.37
CA VAL A 93 21.16 -1.31 13.01
C VAL A 93 21.62 0.12 12.68
N GLY A 94 20.69 0.94 12.22
CA GLY A 94 20.92 2.31 11.77
C GLY A 94 21.28 2.48 10.29
N LYS A 95 21.60 1.40 9.56
CA LYS A 95 21.80 1.46 8.10
C LYS A 95 20.47 1.39 7.36
N TYR A 96 20.44 1.81 6.09
CA TYR A 96 19.24 1.70 5.24
C TYR A 96 18.88 0.24 4.93
N LYS A 97 17.59 -0.08 5.04
CA LYS A 97 17.10 -1.45 4.80
C LYS A 97 17.37 -1.91 3.36
N ALA A 98 17.07 -1.06 2.36
CA ALA A 98 17.23 -1.40 0.95
C ALA A 98 18.68 -1.78 0.61
N GLU A 99 19.66 -0.99 1.04
CA GLU A 99 21.09 -1.27 0.83
C GLU A 99 21.54 -2.60 1.44
N VAL A 100 21.23 -2.82 2.73
CA VAL A 100 21.67 -4.04 3.43
C VAL A 100 20.96 -5.27 2.87
N ALA A 101 19.67 -5.15 2.53
CA ALA A 101 18.90 -6.24 1.93
C ALA A 101 19.48 -6.65 0.56
N ALA A 102 19.77 -5.67 -0.30
CA ALA A 102 20.39 -5.89 -1.60
C ALA A 102 21.74 -6.60 -1.45
N ALA A 103 22.65 -6.03 -0.65
CA ALA A 103 23.99 -6.58 -0.44
C ALA A 103 23.97 -8.00 0.13
N PHE A 104 23.07 -8.28 1.08
CA PHE A 104 22.95 -9.61 1.67
C PHE A 104 22.52 -10.66 0.65
N VAL A 105 21.51 -10.35 -0.16
CA VAL A 105 20.96 -11.30 -1.14
C VAL A 105 21.94 -11.52 -2.30
N GLU A 106 22.57 -10.46 -2.81
CA GLU A 106 23.62 -10.57 -3.84
C GLU A 106 24.80 -11.41 -3.37
N GLN A 107 25.21 -11.27 -2.10
CA GLN A 107 26.26 -12.11 -1.52
C GLN A 107 25.84 -13.58 -1.41
N ARG A 108 24.55 -13.85 -1.17
CA ARG A 108 24.02 -15.19 -0.92
C ARG A 108 23.63 -15.94 -2.19
N VAL A 109 23.16 -15.23 -3.21
CA VAL A 109 22.58 -15.79 -4.43
C VAL A 109 23.38 -15.28 -5.62
N GLU A 110 24.29 -16.11 -6.15
CA GLU A 110 25.15 -15.69 -7.25
C GLU A 110 24.33 -15.35 -8.51
N GLY A 111 24.72 -14.33 -9.26
CA GLY A 111 24.11 -13.97 -10.55
C GLY A 111 22.83 -13.13 -10.50
N VAL A 112 22.37 -12.74 -9.30
CA VAL A 112 21.37 -11.68 -9.13
C VAL A 112 22.07 -10.33 -8.94
N LYS A 113 21.46 -9.27 -9.47
CA LYS A 113 21.81 -7.88 -9.24
C LYS A 113 20.59 -7.18 -8.63
N ILE A 114 20.78 -6.54 -7.50
CA ILE A 114 19.75 -5.83 -6.76
C ILE A 114 20.19 -4.37 -6.58
N THR A 115 19.48 -3.45 -7.22
CA THR A 115 19.76 -2.01 -7.11
C THR A 115 18.90 -1.40 -6.00
N PRO A 116 19.48 -0.94 -4.87
CA PRO A 116 18.73 -0.34 -3.77
C PRO A 116 18.42 1.15 -4.01
N HIS A 117 17.26 1.58 -3.54
CA HIS A 117 16.79 2.98 -3.53
C HIS A 117 16.31 3.35 -2.12
N ASN A 118 17.08 4.19 -1.42
CA ASN A 118 16.79 4.61 -0.05
C ASN A 118 15.89 5.86 -0.02
N CYS A 119 14.73 5.77 -0.64
CA CYS A 119 13.82 6.90 -0.77
C CYS A 119 12.37 6.46 -0.63
N ARG A 120 11.47 7.44 -0.55
CA ARG A 120 10.04 7.16 -0.65
C ARG A 120 9.65 6.93 -2.10
N ILE A 121 8.64 6.10 -2.33
CA ILE A 121 8.11 5.83 -3.67
C ILE A 121 7.66 7.12 -4.38
N GLN A 122 7.18 8.11 -3.63
CA GLN A 122 6.69 9.38 -4.17
C GLN A 122 7.81 10.30 -4.70
N GLU A 123 9.08 10.00 -4.42
CA GLU A 123 10.22 10.80 -4.88
C GLU A 123 10.70 10.41 -6.28
N LEU A 124 10.23 9.26 -6.79
CA LEU A 124 10.59 8.74 -8.10
C LEU A 124 9.51 9.12 -9.13
N ASP A 125 9.96 9.43 -10.33
CA ASP A 125 9.10 9.85 -11.44
C ASP A 125 8.53 8.66 -12.21
N GLU A 126 7.61 8.97 -13.13
CA GLU A 126 6.97 7.99 -14.00
C GLU A 126 7.98 7.21 -14.86
N ASP A 127 8.99 7.90 -15.39
CA ASP A 127 10.07 7.31 -16.18
C ASP A 127 10.80 6.21 -15.40
N PHE A 128 11.02 6.41 -14.11
CA PHE A 128 11.55 5.37 -13.24
C PHE A 128 10.61 4.15 -13.21
N TYR A 129 9.31 4.29 -13.01
CA TYR A 129 8.41 3.13 -12.94
C TYR A 129 8.25 2.43 -14.29
N MET A 130 8.38 3.17 -15.40
CA MET A 130 8.24 2.62 -16.75
C MET A 130 9.30 1.57 -17.13
N GLN A 131 10.46 1.56 -16.47
CA GLN A 131 11.53 0.62 -16.82
C GLN A 131 11.28 -0.83 -16.38
N PHE A 132 10.30 -1.07 -15.50
CA PHE A 132 10.07 -2.40 -14.90
C PHE A 132 9.05 -3.21 -15.69
N GLN A 133 9.10 -4.54 -15.58
CA GLN A 133 8.09 -5.42 -16.18
C GLN A 133 7.02 -5.83 -15.15
N ILE A 134 7.41 -6.00 -13.87
CA ILE A 134 6.49 -6.38 -12.79
C ILE A 134 6.86 -5.57 -11.54
N VAL A 135 5.85 -5.13 -10.80
CA VAL A 135 6.00 -4.48 -9.50
C VAL A 135 5.43 -5.37 -8.41
N VAL A 136 6.23 -5.66 -7.37
CA VAL A 136 5.84 -6.50 -6.23
C VAL A 136 5.94 -5.68 -4.94
N CYS A 137 4.81 -5.52 -4.25
CA CYS A 137 4.70 -4.70 -3.05
C CYS A 137 4.66 -5.53 -1.77
N GLY A 138 5.51 -5.15 -0.82
CA GLY A 138 5.50 -5.59 0.57
C GLY A 138 5.30 -4.44 1.54
N LEU A 139 4.43 -3.49 1.18
CA LEU A 139 4.17 -2.25 1.91
C LEU A 139 3.42 -2.50 3.23
N ASP A 140 3.50 -1.56 4.17
CA ASP A 140 2.83 -1.62 5.48
C ASP A 140 1.73 -0.58 5.65
N SER A 141 1.63 0.39 4.73
CA SER A 141 0.59 1.43 4.74
C SER A 141 -0.39 1.30 3.57
N ILE A 142 -1.64 1.67 3.82
CA ILE A 142 -2.69 1.75 2.78
C ILE A 142 -2.39 2.90 1.83
N GLU A 143 -1.89 4.03 2.34
CA GLU A 143 -1.56 5.22 1.56
C GLU A 143 -0.51 4.91 0.48
N ALA A 144 0.59 4.24 0.83
CA ALA A 144 1.61 3.87 -0.14
C ALA A 144 1.06 2.91 -1.21
N ARG A 145 0.19 1.96 -0.82
CA ARG A 145 -0.48 1.04 -1.76
C ARG A 145 -1.40 1.78 -2.74
N ARG A 146 -2.19 2.72 -2.24
CA ARG A 146 -3.09 3.55 -3.08
C ARG A 146 -2.27 4.40 -4.05
N TRP A 147 -1.18 5.00 -3.58
CA TRP A 147 -0.30 5.81 -4.41
C TRP A 147 0.30 5.01 -5.57
N ILE A 148 0.99 3.89 -5.29
CA ILE A 148 1.61 3.10 -6.36
C ILE A 148 0.56 2.51 -7.31
N ASN A 149 -0.59 2.08 -6.79
CA ASN A 149 -1.70 1.60 -7.61
C ASN A 149 -2.16 2.65 -8.62
N ALA A 150 -2.37 3.88 -8.17
CA ALA A 150 -2.82 4.95 -9.03
C ALA A 150 -1.73 5.40 -10.01
N THR A 151 -0.46 5.44 -9.59
CA THR A 151 0.68 5.68 -10.49
C THR A 151 0.70 4.67 -11.63
N LEU A 152 0.67 3.36 -11.33
CA LEU A 152 0.72 2.32 -12.36
C LEU A 152 -0.52 2.28 -13.26
N VAL A 153 -1.69 2.71 -12.78
CA VAL A 153 -2.89 2.84 -13.61
C VAL A 153 -2.81 4.04 -14.54
N ASN A 154 -2.36 5.19 -14.04
CA ASN A 154 -2.25 6.42 -14.82
C ASN A 154 -1.18 6.34 -15.91
N MET A 155 -0.19 5.47 -15.73
CA MET A 155 0.85 5.17 -16.71
C MET A 155 0.36 4.37 -17.91
N VAL A 156 -0.80 3.70 -17.82
CA VAL A 156 -1.27 2.83 -18.89
C VAL A 156 -1.64 3.65 -20.12
N ASP A 157 -0.93 3.37 -21.21
CA ASP A 157 -1.21 3.81 -22.55
C ASP A 157 -1.65 2.59 -23.39
N MET A 158 -2.89 2.63 -23.88
CA MET A 158 -3.48 1.52 -24.64
C MET A 158 -2.79 1.29 -25.99
N ASP A 159 -2.05 2.27 -26.50
CA ASP A 159 -1.25 2.14 -27.73
C ASP A 159 0.15 1.58 -27.46
N ASN A 160 0.57 1.50 -26.20
CA ASN A 160 1.87 0.98 -25.77
C ASN A 160 1.70 -0.12 -24.72
N GLN A 161 1.74 -1.39 -25.15
CA GLN A 161 1.60 -2.54 -24.25
C GLN A 161 2.62 -2.57 -23.11
N ASP A 162 3.84 -2.04 -23.35
CA ASP A 162 4.87 -2.01 -22.31
C ASP A 162 4.51 -1.05 -21.16
N SER A 163 3.55 -0.13 -21.35
CA SER A 163 3.06 0.77 -20.30
C SER A 163 2.38 0.03 -19.14
N LEU A 164 1.77 -1.13 -19.41
CA LEU A 164 1.06 -1.91 -18.40
C LEU A 164 2.06 -2.67 -17.53
N LYS A 165 2.12 -2.30 -16.25
CA LYS A 165 2.96 -2.98 -15.25
C LYS A 165 2.08 -3.78 -14.29
N PRO A 166 2.05 -5.12 -14.37
CA PRO A 166 1.35 -5.93 -13.39
C PRO A 166 1.86 -5.64 -11.98
N LEU A 167 0.92 -5.39 -11.08
CA LEU A 167 1.16 -5.10 -9.67
C LEU A 167 0.75 -6.31 -8.84
N ILE A 168 1.69 -6.85 -8.06
CA ILE A 168 1.45 -7.92 -7.11
C ILE A 168 1.57 -7.33 -5.71
N ASP A 169 0.47 -7.26 -4.97
CA ASP A 169 0.45 -6.71 -3.61
C ASP A 169 0.30 -7.82 -2.57
N GLY A 170 1.20 -7.83 -1.60
CA GLY A 170 1.11 -8.66 -0.40
C GLY A 170 0.81 -7.83 0.84
N GLY A 171 0.00 -8.38 1.74
CA GLY A 171 -0.28 -7.80 3.05
C GLY A 171 -0.26 -8.87 4.14
N THR A 172 0.17 -8.48 5.33
CA THR A 172 0.21 -9.39 6.50
C THR A 172 -0.18 -8.66 7.76
N GLU A 173 -0.88 -9.36 8.65
CA GLU A 173 -1.24 -8.91 9.98
C GLU A 173 -1.40 -10.13 10.90
N GLY A 174 -0.45 -10.30 11.83
CA GLY A 174 -0.40 -11.46 12.71
C GLY A 174 -0.36 -12.79 11.95
N PHE A 175 -1.41 -13.59 12.12
CA PHE A 175 -1.61 -14.87 11.44
C PHE A 175 -2.48 -14.79 10.19
N LYS A 176 -2.82 -13.58 9.74
CA LYS A 176 -3.62 -13.33 8.54
C LYS A 176 -2.77 -12.64 7.48
N GLY A 177 -3.10 -12.88 6.23
CA GLY A 177 -2.45 -12.19 5.13
C GLY A 177 -3.19 -12.37 3.82
N GLN A 178 -2.71 -11.69 2.80
CA GLN A 178 -3.32 -11.70 1.49
C GLN A 178 -2.30 -11.48 0.40
N THR A 179 -2.58 -12.05 -0.76
CA THR A 179 -1.91 -11.76 -2.02
C THR A 179 -2.97 -11.35 -3.02
N ARG A 180 -2.70 -10.31 -3.80
CA ARG A 180 -3.54 -9.95 -4.93
C ARG A 180 -2.71 -9.55 -6.12
N VAL A 181 -3.28 -9.76 -7.30
CA VAL A 181 -2.66 -9.39 -8.56
C VAL A 181 -3.58 -8.43 -9.29
N VAL A 182 -3.02 -7.28 -9.64
CA VAL A 182 -3.68 -6.21 -10.36
C VAL A 182 -2.99 -6.06 -11.70
N PHE A 183 -3.74 -6.29 -12.77
CA PHE A 183 -3.43 -5.78 -14.10
C PHE A 183 -4.11 -4.41 -14.20
N PRO A 184 -3.33 -3.30 -14.19
CA PRO A 184 -3.88 -1.94 -14.24
C PRO A 184 -4.86 -1.78 -15.40
N THR A 185 -5.92 -0.99 -15.18
CA THR A 185 -7.09 -0.77 -16.09
C THR A 185 -7.93 -2.01 -16.47
N LEU A 186 -7.36 -3.22 -16.45
CA LEU A 186 -8.02 -4.46 -16.90
C LEU A 186 -8.74 -5.22 -15.78
N THR A 187 -8.22 -5.19 -14.56
CA THR A 187 -8.75 -5.94 -13.41
C THR A 187 -9.05 -5.01 -12.23
N ALA A 188 -9.67 -5.53 -11.16
CA ALA A 188 -9.96 -4.75 -9.97
C ALA A 188 -8.66 -4.24 -9.32
N CYS A 189 -8.48 -2.92 -9.28
CA CYS A 189 -7.32 -2.28 -8.68
C CYS A 189 -7.41 -2.21 -7.15
N ILE A 190 -6.40 -1.67 -6.46
CA ILE A 190 -6.43 -1.51 -5.00
C ILE A 190 -7.63 -0.68 -4.54
N GLU A 191 -7.96 0.37 -5.27
CA GLU A 191 -9.06 1.27 -4.94
C GLU A 191 -10.44 0.60 -5.11
N CYS A 192 -10.60 -0.31 -6.06
CA CYS A 192 -11.82 -1.13 -6.19
C CYS A 192 -12.12 -1.92 -4.91
N GLN A 193 -11.06 -2.27 -4.17
CA GLN A 193 -11.09 -3.16 -3.01
C GLN A 193 -10.90 -2.40 -1.69
N LEU A 194 -11.00 -1.06 -1.68
CA LEU A 194 -10.71 -0.25 -0.49
C LEU A 194 -11.63 -0.62 0.70
N ASP A 195 -12.87 -1.01 0.42
CA ASP A 195 -13.86 -1.41 1.43
C ASP A 195 -13.48 -2.70 2.19
N LEU A 196 -12.56 -3.51 1.65
CA LEU A 196 -12.06 -4.71 2.33
C LEU A 196 -11.09 -4.37 3.47
N TYR A 197 -10.49 -3.17 3.45
CA TYR A 197 -9.69 -2.73 4.59
C TYR A 197 -10.63 -2.38 5.73
N THR A 198 -10.49 -3.09 6.84
CA THR A 198 -11.30 -2.80 8.03
C THR A 198 -10.94 -1.39 8.53
N PRO A 199 -11.90 -0.44 8.57
CA PRO A 199 -11.62 0.88 9.11
C PRO A 199 -11.24 0.71 10.59
N ARG A 200 -10.15 1.36 10.99
CA ARG A 200 -9.77 1.36 12.41
C ARG A 200 -10.89 2.04 13.20
N ALA A 201 -11.36 1.40 14.26
CA ALA A 201 -12.31 2.00 15.17
C ALA A 201 -11.64 3.19 15.87
N ALA A 202 -11.89 4.41 15.38
CA ALA A 202 -11.47 5.62 16.06
C ALA A 202 -12.22 5.72 17.39
N VAL A 203 -11.50 5.80 18.50
CA VAL A 203 -12.13 5.98 19.81
C VAL A 203 -12.68 7.41 19.88
N PRO A 204 -13.99 7.60 20.17
CA PRO A 204 -14.56 8.94 20.23
C PRO A 204 -13.82 9.83 21.23
N LEU A 205 -13.59 11.10 20.87
CA LEU A 205 -12.86 12.05 21.72
C LEU A 205 -13.52 12.23 23.10
N CYS A 206 -14.86 12.20 23.16
CA CYS A 206 -15.60 12.27 24.42
C CYS A 206 -15.28 11.08 25.34
N THR A 207 -15.13 9.88 24.79
CA THR A 207 -14.74 8.67 25.54
C THR A 207 -13.32 8.83 26.11
N LEU A 208 -12.37 9.32 25.31
CA LEU A 208 -10.99 9.58 25.76
C LEU A 208 -10.95 10.63 26.86
N ALA A 209 -11.68 11.74 26.68
CA ALA A 209 -11.64 12.88 27.59
C ALA A 209 -12.40 12.63 28.91
N THR A 210 -13.53 11.93 28.88
CA THR A 210 -14.47 11.90 30.01
C THR A 210 -14.66 10.53 30.67
N ILE A 211 -14.72 9.44 29.90
CA ILE A 211 -15.07 8.10 30.42
C ILE A 211 -14.20 7.03 29.73
N PRO A 212 -12.89 6.96 30.04
CA PRO A 212 -12.06 5.86 29.60
C PRO A 212 -12.58 4.54 30.21
N ARG A 213 -12.45 3.44 29.47
CA ARG A 213 -12.96 2.11 29.86
C ARG A 213 -11.93 1.00 29.71
N GLN A 214 -10.96 1.20 28.83
CA GLN A 214 -9.91 0.26 28.51
C GLN A 214 -8.56 0.95 28.67
N PRO A 215 -7.47 0.21 28.98
CA PRO A 215 -6.14 0.81 29.14
C PRO A 215 -5.66 1.56 27.88
N GLU A 216 -6.07 1.13 26.69
CA GLU A 216 -5.82 1.79 25.41
C GLU A 216 -6.40 3.20 25.37
N HIS A 217 -7.57 3.45 25.98
CA HIS A 217 -8.17 4.78 26.04
C HIS A 217 -7.32 5.74 26.89
N CYS A 218 -6.71 5.25 27.97
CA CYS A 218 -5.83 6.05 28.81
C CYS A 218 -4.53 6.41 28.08
N ILE A 219 -4.02 5.49 27.25
CA ILE A 219 -2.84 5.73 26.42
C ILE A 219 -3.15 6.72 25.30
N GLU A 220 -4.26 6.55 24.56
CA GLU A 220 -4.65 7.51 23.52
C GLU A 220 -4.98 8.90 24.07
N TRP A 221 -5.56 8.97 25.28
CA TRP A 221 -5.72 10.25 25.98
C TRP A 221 -4.37 10.91 26.26
N ALA A 222 -3.37 10.16 26.74
CA ALA A 222 -2.04 10.70 26.98
C ALA A 222 -1.36 11.17 25.68
N HIS A 223 -1.52 10.39 24.62
CA HIS A 223 -0.93 10.61 23.29
C HIS A 223 -1.52 11.83 22.56
N ILE A 224 -2.85 11.99 22.59
CA ILE A 224 -3.54 13.02 21.80
C ILE A 224 -3.84 14.27 22.64
N ILE A 225 -4.32 14.09 23.87
CA ILE A 225 -4.84 15.19 24.70
C ILE A 225 -3.76 15.72 25.63
N ALA A 226 -3.17 14.87 26.46
CA ALA A 226 -2.21 15.32 27.47
C ALA A 226 -0.92 15.86 26.83
N TRP A 227 -0.44 15.22 25.77
CA TRP A 227 0.74 15.67 25.04
C TRP A 227 0.57 17.08 24.47
N GLU A 228 -0.58 17.37 23.85
CA GLU A 228 -0.85 18.70 23.26
C GLU A 228 -1.07 19.77 24.34
N GLN A 229 -1.62 19.40 25.50
CA GLN A 229 -1.85 20.31 26.63
C GLN A 229 -0.56 20.68 27.35
N GLU A 230 0.29 19.69 27.64
CA GLU A 230 1.49 19.88 28.45
C GLU A 230 2.74 20.18 27.62
N LYS A 231 2.72 19.85 26.32
CA LYS A 231 3.84 20.00 25.38
C LYS A 231 5.20 19.70 26.03
N PRO A 232 5.37 18.48 26.58
CA PRO A 232 6.59 18.13 27.32
C PRO A 232 7.85 18.24 26.46
N TYR A 233 7.70 18.07 25.14
CA TYR A 233 8.76 18.18 24.13
C TYR A 233 8.21 18.92 22.88
N PRO A 234 9.07 19.45 22.00
CA PRO A 234 8.65 20.20 20.81
C PRO A 234 7.80 19.39 19.83
N THR A 235 8.15 18.12 19.64
CA THR A 235 7.47 17.18 18.73
C THR A 235 7.50 15.78 19.33
N LEU A 236 6.42 15.02 19.16
CA LEU A 236 6.39 13.62 19.57
C LEU A 236 7.19 12.77 18.59
N ASP A 237 8.35 12.30 19.02
CA ASP A 237 9.03 11.17 18.43
C ASP A 237 8.51 9.87 19.07
N LYS A 238 7.95 8.97 18.26
CA LYS A 238 7.38 7.71 18.72
C LYS A 238 8.45 6.65 18.99
N ASP A 239 9.64 6.81 18.44
CA ASP A 239 10.75 5.88 18.60
C ASP A 239 11.66 6.26 19.78
N ASP A 240 11.55 7.49 20.28
CA ASP A 240 12.27 7.97 21.47
C ASP A 240 11.75 7.29 22.77
N PRO A 241 12.63 6.57 23.50
CA PRO A 241 12.27 5.94 24.77
C PRO A 241 11.78 6.92 25.86
N GLU A 242 12.29 8.15 25.90
CA GLU A 242 11.88 9.17 26.88
C GLU A 242 10.44 9.61 26.64
N HIS A 243 10.09 9.87 25.38
CA HIS A 243 8.72 10.24 25.01
C HIS A 243 7.71 9.13 25.33
N ILE A 244 8.04 7.88 24.98
CA ILE A 244 7.19 6.74 25.31
C ILE A 244 7.08 6.55 26.83
N THR A 245 8.16 6.76 27.58
CA THR A 245 8.14 6.68 29.04
C THR A 245 7.20 7.75 29.63
N TRP A 246 7.24 8.98 29.10
CA TRP A 246 6.32 10.04 29.51
C TRP A 246 4.86 9.65 29.25
N LEU A 247 4.55 9.16 28.05
CA LEU A 247 3.22 8.71 27.66
C LEU A 247 2.73 7.57 28.56
N TYR A 248 3.60 6.61 28.86
CA TYR A 248 3.30 5.50 29.75
C TYR A 248 2.97 5.98 31.17
N GLN A 249 3.77 6.88 31.73
CA GLN A 249 3.54 7.42 33.07
C GLN A 249 2.22 8.20 33.16
N LYS A 250 1.91 9.01 32.14
CA LYS A 250 0.64 9.75 32.06
C LYS A 250 -0.56 8.84 31.91
N ALA A 251 -0.47 7.85 31.02
CA ALA A 251 -1.51 6.85 30.84
C ALA A 251 -1.74 6.04 32.12
N LEU A 252 -0.67 5.71 32.87
CA LEU A 252 -0.76 4.97 34.12
C LEU A 252 -1.46 5.80 35.22
N ALA A 253 -1.10 7.07 35.36
CA ALA A 253 -1.77 7.98 36.30
C ALA A 253 -3.26 8.13 35.97
N ARG A 254 -3.58 8.32 34.69
CA ARG A 254 -4.96 8.40 34.20
C ARG A 254 -5.73 7.08 34.44
N ALA A 255 -5.11 5.94 34.22
CA ALA A 255 -5.74 4.65 34.49
C ALA A 255 -6.04 4.46 35.99
N GLN A 256 -5.16 4.92 36.87
CA GLN A 256 -5.39 4.89 38.33
C GLN A 256 -6.59 5.75 38.74
N GLU A 257 -6.77 6.95 38.16
CA GLU A 257 -7.92 7.82 38.43
C GLU A 257 -9.26 7.13 38.17
N PHE A 258 -9.33 6.30 37.13
CA PHE A 258 -10.56 5.61 36.70
C PHE A 258 -10.62 4.15 37.15
N GLY A 259 -9.67 3.68 37.96
CA GLY A 259 -9.61 2.29 38.42
C GLY A 259 -9.39 1.27 37.29
N ILE A 260 -8.73 1.66 36.20
CA ILE A 260 -8.44 0.82 35.04
C ILE A 260 -7.08 0.15 35.23
N THR A 261 -7.04 -1.17 35.03
CA THR A 261 -5.81 -1.96 35.08
C THR A 261 -5.35 -2.35 33.68
N GLY A 262 -4.06 -2.70 33.52
CA GLY A 262 -3.54 -3.26 32.26
C GLY A 262 -2.71 -2.29 31.42
N VAL A 263 -2.51 -1.04 31.85
CA VAL A 263 -1.53 -0.14 31.22
C VAL A 263 -0.13 -0.67 31.49
N THR A 264 0.58 -1.02 30.43
CA THR A 264 1.98 -1.46 30.47
C THR A 264 2.80 -0.66 29.48
N TYR A 265 4.12 -0.64 29.64
CA TYR A 265 5.02 0.02 28.68
C TYR A 265 4.87 -0.57 27.27
N SER A 266 4.77 -1.90 27.16
CA SER A 266 4.58 -2.59 25.88
C SER A 266 3.24 -2.25 25.23
N LEU A 267 2.15 -2.18 26.00
CA LEU A 267 0.85 -1.74 25.49
C LEU A 267 0.90 -0.27 25.04
N THR A 268 1.61 0.59 25.78
CA THR A 268 1.81 2.00 25.42
C THR A 268 2.50 2.13 24.07
N GLN A 269 3.60 1.40 23.87
CA GLN A 269 4.28 1.34 22.58
C GLN A 269 3.36 0.82 21.48
N GLY A 270 2.62 -0.26 21.76
CA GLY A 270 1.66 -0.88 20.83
C GLY A 270 0.63 0.11 20.30
N VAL A 271 -0.02 0.85 21.21
CA VAL A 271 -1.06 1.84 20.87
C VAL A 271 -0.45 3.05 20.15
N VAL A 272 0.60 3.68 20.70
CA VAL A 272 1.19 4.91 20.15
C VAL A 272 1.81 4.69 18.76
N LYS A 273 2.56 3.60 18.60
CA LYS A 273 3.17 3.22 17.31
C LYS A 273 2.19 2.50 16.39
N ASN A 274 0.98 2.18 16.85
CA ASN A 274 0.02 1.36 16.12
C ASN A 274 0.65 0.05 15.61
N ILE A 275 1.36 -0.67 16.50
CA ILE A 275 2.15 -1.85 16.13
C ILE A 275 1.23 -2.95 15.62
N ILE A 276 1.34 -3.27 14.33
CA ILE A 276 0.72 -4.46 13.73
C ILE A 276 1.60 -5.67 14.08
N PRO A 277 1.06 -6.72 14.72
CA PRO A 277 1.80 -7.94 14.97
C PRO A 277 2.35 -8.51 13.65
N ALA A 278 3.63 -8.83 13.61
CA ALA A 278 4.27 -9.31 12.39
C ALA A 278 5.08 -10.57 12.68
N ILE A 279 4.78 -11.63 11.93
CA ILE A 279 5.31 -12.98 12.17
C ILE A 279 6.03 -13.45 10.90
N ALA A 280 7.22 -14.03 11.07
CA ALA A 280 8.04 -14.52 9.96
C ALA A 280 7.31 -15.58 9.11
N SER A 281 6.55 -16.49 9.72
CA SER A 281 5.79 -17.52 9.01
C SER A 281 4.76 -16.93 8.05
N THR A 282 3.95 -15.97 8.50
CA THR A 282 2.94 -15.31 7.67
C THR A 282 3.58 -14.52 6.53
N ASN A 283 4.68 -13.80 6.81
CA ASN A 283 5.46 -13.13 5.76
C ASN A 283 5.97 -14.11 4.70
N ALA A 284 6.49 -15.27 5.11
CA ALA A 284 7.00 -16.27 4.20
C ALA A 284 5.89 -16.86 3.32
N ILE A 285 4.71 -17.15 3.87
CA ILE A 285 3.56 -17.67 3.13
C ILE A 285 3.11 -16.67 2.06
N ILE A 286 2.89 -15.41 2.45
CA ILE A 286 2.42 -14.37 1.53
C ILE A 286 3.48 -14.01 0.49
N ALA A 287 4.76 -13.90 0.87
CA ALA A 287 5.83 -13.65 -0.08
C ALA A 287 5.97 -14.79 -1.10
N ALA A 288 5.83 -16.05 -0.66
CA ALA A 288 5.87 -17.20 -1.56
C ALA A 288 4.72 -17.13 -2.58
N SER A 289 3.51 -16.79 -2.13
CA SER A 289 2.37 -16.56 -3.01
C SER A 289 2.65 -15.44 -4.02
N CYS A 290 3.09 -14.26 -3.56
CA CYS A 290 3.41 -13.13 -4.45
C CYS A 290 4.48 -13.49 -5.50
N CYS A 291 5.57 -14.15 -5.10
CA CYS A 291 6.65 -14.51 -6.01
C CYS A 291 6.27 -15.62 -6.99
N ASN A 292 5.37 -16.53 -6.59
CA ASN A 292 4.79 -17.51 -7.51
C ASN A 292 3.98 -16.80 -8.60
N GLU A 293 3.18 -15.80 -8.25
CA GLU A 293 2.46 -15.00 -9.26
C GLU A 293 3.41 -14.23 -10.18
N ALA A 294 4.50 -13.66 -9.64
CA ALA A 294 5.52 -13.00 -10.47
C ALA A 294 6.15 -13.98 -11.47
N LEU A 295 6.50 -15.19 -11.03
CA LEU A 295 7.06 -16.23 -11.88
C LEU A 295 6.06 -16.65 -12.98
N LYS A 296 4.79 -16.85 -12.62
CA LYS A 296 3.74 -17.21 -13.58
C LYS A 296 3.55 -16.14 -14.65
N ILE A 297 3.45 -14.87 -14.24
CA ILE A 297 3.29 -13.74 -15.16
C ILE A 297 4.50 -13.60 -16.08
N ALA A 298 5.72 -13.76 -15.55
CA ALA A 298 6.94 -13.62 -16.34
C ALA A 298 7.21 -14.77 -17.32
N THR A 299 6.59 -15.94 -17.13
CA THR A 299 6.94 -17.17 -17.88
C THR A 299 5.76 -17.84 -18.58
N ALA A 300 4.53 -17.43 -18.30
CA ALA A 300 3.29 -18.12 -18.71
C ALA A 300 3.24 -19.62 -18.29
N ALA A 301 4.08 -20.03 -17.32
CA ALA A 301 4.22 -21.44 -16.94
C ALA A 301 2.96 -22.01 -16.26
N ALA A 302 2.10 -21.19 -15.68
CA ALA A 302 0.79 -21.58 -15.16
C ALA A 302 -0.12 -20.35 -15.09
N PRO A 303 -1.44 -20.52 -14.88
CA PRO A 303 -2.35 -19.41 -14.77
C PRO A 303 -2.06 -18.59 -13.52
N SER A 304 -1.93 -17.29 -13.69
CA SER A 304 -1.77 -16.34 -12.61
C SER A 304 -3.11 -15.90 -12.04
N LEU A 305 -3.08 -15.42 -10.79
CA LEU A 305 -4.14 -14.57 -10.28
C LEU A 305 -4.25 -13.30 -11.14
N GLY A 306 -5.45 -12.73 -11.26
CA GLY A 306 -5.74 -11.45 -11.91
C GLY A 306 -7.10 -11.43 -12.63
N PHE A 307 -7.26 -12.23 -13.67
CA PHE A 307 -8.45 -12.17 -14.53
C PHE A 307 -9.63 -12.98 -13.98
N GLU A 308 -9.42 -14.27 -13.72
CA GLU A 308 -10.47 -15.15 -13.18
C GLU A 308 -10.60 -15.03 -11.66
N GLU A 309 -9.48 -14.98 -10.96
CA GLU A 309 -9.43 -14.80 -9.51
C GLU A 309 -8.26 -13.88 -9.21
N ASN A 310 -8.45 -12.80 -8.45
CA ASN A 310 -7.40 -11.79 -8.23
C ASN A 310 -7.01 -11.59 -6.78
N TYR A 311 -7.60 -12.36 -5.87
CA TYR A 311 -7.37 -12.22 -4.45
C TYR A 311 -7.27 -13.59 -3.78
N MET A 312 -6.19 -13.77 -3.05
CA MET A 312 -5.96 -14.92 -2.19
C MET A 312 -5.86 -14.42 -0.75
N MET A 313 -6.73 -14.90 0.12
CA MET A 313 -6.62 -14.67 1.56
C MET A 313 -6.03 -15.89 2.25
N TYR A 314 -5.27 -15.64 3.31
CA TYR A 314 -4.72 -16.63 4.22
C TYR A 314 -5.13 -16.30 5.66
N THR A 315 -5.46 -17.33 6.43
CA THR A 315 -5.73 -17.23 7.86
C THR A 315 -5.14 -18.45 8.55
N GLY A 316 -4.38 -18.19 9.62
CA GLY A 316 -3.60 -19.17 10.39
C GLY A 316 -3.85 -19.12 11.89
N ASP A 317 -4.98 -18.56 12.34
CA ASP A 317 -5.33 -18.41 13.76
C ASP A 317 -5.76 -19.73 14.42
N GLU A 318 -6.63 -20.51 13.76
CA GLU A 318 -7.09 -21.82 14.24
C GLU A 318 -6.53 -22.99 13.43
N ALA A 319 -6.39 -22.83 12.11
CA ALA A 319 -5.89 -23.82 11.18
C ALA A 319 -5.25 -23.14 9.96
N ILE A 320 -4.67 -23.91 9.03
CA ILE A 320 -4.17 -23.36 7.76
C ILE A 320 -5.35 -23.27 6.79
N TYR A 321 -5.84 -22.06 6.54
CA TYR A 321 -6.92 -21.81 5.60
C TYR A 321 -6.51 -20.79 4.54
N THR A 322 -6.87 -21.09 3.30
CA THR A 322 -6.73 -20.19 2.16
C THR A 322 -8.00 -20.17 1.34
N HIS A 323 -8.42 -18.99 0.89
CA HIS A 323 -9.55 -18.83 -0.02
C HIS A 323 -9.15 -17.90 -1.16
N VAL A 324 -9.46 -18.31 -2.38
CA VAL A 324 -9.16 -17.57 -3.59
C VAL A 324 -10.47 -17.18 -4.23
N PHE A 325 -10.60 -15.91 -4.64
CA PHE A 325 -11.82 -15.39 -5.23
C PHE A 325 -11.54 -14.19 -6.13
N LYS A 326 -12.56 -13.82 -6.91
CA LYS A 326 -12.55 -12.66 -7.79
C LYS A 326 -13.18 -11.46 -7.11
N ASN A 327 -12.44 -10.36 -7.04
CA ASN A 327 -13.04 -9.03 -6.86
C ASN A 327 -13.34 -8.42 -8.23
N GLU A 328 -14.55 -7.92 -8.39
CA GLU A 328 -14.95 -7.26 -9.64
C GLU A 328 -14.36 -5.86 -9.75
N LYS A 329 -13.98 -5.48 -10.97
CA LYS A 329 -13.56 -4.11 -11.27
C LYS A 329 -14.80 -3.21 -11.16
N LYS A 330 -14.69 -2.13 -10.38
CA LYS A 330 -15.75 -1.12 -10.26
C LYS A 330 -15.65 -0.15 -11.43
N ASP A 331 -16.73 0.01 -12.20
CA ASP A 331 -16.78 0.95 -13.32
C ASP A 331 -16.65 2.41 -12.87
N ASP A 332 -17.09 2.70 -11.64
CA ASP A 332 -17.02 4.01 -10.97
C ASP A 332 -15.79 4.18 -10.08
N CYS A 333 -14.78 3.33 -10.24
CA CYS A 333 -13.53 3.44 -9.51
C CYS A 333 -12.82 4.76 -9.87
N PRO A 334 -12.40 5.59 -8.88
CA PRO A 334 -11.76 6.89 -9.13
C PRO A 334 -10.30 6.80 -9.63
N VAL A 335 -9.88 5.59 -10.01
CA VAL A 335 -8.52 5.28 -10.48
C VAL A 335 -8.57 4.56 -11.81
N CYS A 336 -9.21 3.40 -11.87
CA CYS A 336 -9.22 2.55 -13.06
C CYS A 336 -10.57 2.51 -13.79
N GLY A 337 -11.56 3.27 -13.30
CA GLY A 337 -12.89 3.40 -13.87
C GLY A 337 -13.09 4.80 -14.46
N ASP A 338 -14.02 4.88 -15.41
CA ASP A 338 -14.37 6.13 -16.11
C ASP A 338 -15.80 6.59 -15.81
N ALA A 339 -16.60 5.77 -15.12
CA ALA A 339 -17.99 6.10 -14.84
C ALA A 339 -18.10 7.09 -13.67
N ALA A 340 -18.98 8.09 -13.82
CA ALA A 340 -19.36 8.95 -12.73
C ALA A 340 -20.38 8.24 -11.81
N LYS A 341 -20.26 8.44 -10.49
CA LYS A 341 -21.21 7.88 -9.50
C LYS A 341 -22.19 8.91 -8.94
N PRO A 342 -23.42 8.51 -8.53
CA PRO A 342 -24.38 9.46 -7.98
C PRO A 342 -23.84 10.08 -6.69
N LEU A 343 -23.92 11.40 -6.60
CA LEU A 343 -23.61 12.16 -5.39
C LEU A 343 -24.89 12.80 -4.85
N HIS A 344 -25.49 12.15 -3.85
CA HIS A 344 -26.65 12.68 -3.16
C HIS A 344 -26.25 13.87 -2.28
N VAL A 345 -26.87 15.02 -2.55
CA VAL A 345 -26.60 16.30 -1.86
C VAL A 345 -27.90 17.08 -1.67
N ASP A 346 -27.99 17.84 -0.58
CA ASP A 346 -29.10 18.79 -0.40
C ASP A 346 -28.85 20.01 -1.32
N PRO A 347 -29.83 20.46 -2.11
CA PRO A 347 -29.68 21.63 -2.97
C PRO A 347 -29.37 22.93 -2.22
N ASN A 348 -29.68 23.00 -0.93
CA ASN A 348 -29.43 24.16 -0.07
C ASN A 348 -28.05 24.16 0.58
N TRP A 349 -27.29 23.07 0.47
CA TRP A 349 -25.94 23.04 1.03
C TRP A 349 -25.07 24.14 0.43
N THR A 350 -24.17 24.67 1.24
CA THR A 350 -23.07 25.47 0.73
C THR A 350 -22.02 24.58 0.07
N LEU A 351 -21.13 25.17 -0.74
CA LEU A 351 -20.00 24.43 -1.28
C LEU A 351 -19.07 23.92 -0.17
N GLU A 352 -18.91 24.68 0.92
CA GLU A 352 -18.13 24.25 2.09
C GLU A 352 -18.73 22.98 2.73
N GLU A 353 -20.05 22.95 2.96
CA GLU A 353 -20.73 21.78 3.52
C GLU A 353 -20.58 20.53 2.64
N LEU A 354 -20.59 20.71 1.31
CA LEU A 354 -20.31 19.63 0.36
C LEU A 354 -18.87 19.10 0.52
N LEU A 355 -17.88 20.00 0.58
CA LEU A 355 -16.48 19.61 0.71
C LEU A 355 -16.21 18.89 2.04
N ASP A 356 -16.78 19.37 3.14
CA ASP A 356 -16.68 18.74 4.46
C ASP A 356 -17.30 17.34 4.48
N SER A 357 -18.36 17.12 3.69
CA SER A 357 -18.98 15.80 3.56
C SER A 357 -18.02 14.72 3.02
N PHE A 358 -17.05 15.11 2.19
CA PHE A 358 -16.07 14.17 1.62
C PHE A 358 -15.05 13.66 2.64
N ALA A 359 -14.80 14.39 3.72
CA ALA A 359 -13.91 13.95 4.79
C ALA A 359 -14.53 12.81 5.62
N ILE A 360 -15.86 12.77 5.72
CA ILE A 360 -16.61 11.84 6.58
C ILE A 360 -17.00 10.56 5.80
N LYS A 361 -17.11 10.65 4.48
CA LYS A 361 -17.44 9.51 3.61
C LYS A 361 -16.31 8.49 3.59
N ALA A 362 -16.61 7.25 4.04
CA ALA A 362 -15.63 6.19 4.19
C ALA A 362 -14.94 5.79 2.88
N ASP A 363 -15.63 5.94 1.75
CA ASP A 363 -15.14 5.63 0.40
C ASP A 363 -14.29 6.75 -0.21
N LEU A 364 -14.22 7.94 0.42
CA LEU A 364 -13.50 9.11 -0.09
C LEU A 364 -12.38 9.55 0.83
N GLN A 365 -12.69 9.81 2.11
CA GLN A 365 -11.77 10.26 3.17
C GLN A 365 -10.81 11.39 2.70
N LEU A 366 -11.36 12.37 1.97
CA LEU A 366 -10.59 13.49 1.41
C LEU A 366 -10.24 14.50 2.50
N LYS A 367 -9.04 15.09 2.43
CA LYS A 367 -8.53 16.05 3.42
C LYS A 367 -8.62 17.49 2.92
N LYS A 368 -8.26 17.75 1.66
CA LYS A 368 -8.23 19.08 1.04
C LYS A 368 -8.76 19.02 -0.41
N PRO A 369 -10.03 18.64 -0.60
CA PRO A 369 -10.59 18.45 -1.93
C PRO A 369 -10.65 19.74 -2.75
N SER A 370 -10.34 19.61 -4.04
CA SER A 370 -10.64 20.56 -5.11
C SER A 370 -11.84 20.03 -5.90
N ILE A 371 -12.72 20.91 -6.35
CA ILE A 371 -13.97 20.52 -7.01
C ILE A 371 -14.21 21.39 -8.25
N ARG A 372 -14.53 20.71 -9.36
CA ARG A 372 -14.85 21.31 -10.66
C ARG A 372 -16.17 20.74 -11.16
N ALA A 373 -16.97 21.56 -11.82
CA ALA A 373 -18.23 21.13 -12.43
C ALA A 373 -18.38 21.79 -13.81
N GLU A 374 -18.79 21.03 -14.82
CA GLU A 374 -19.07 21.55 -16.18
C GLU A 374 -17.93 22.45 -16.74
N GLY A 375 -16.67 22.05 -16.53
CA GLY A 375 -15.49 22.81 -16.98
C GLY A 375 -15.15 24.07 -16.17
N LYS A 376 -15.91 24.39 -15.11
CA LYS A 376 -15.65 25.50 -14.19
C LYS A 376 -15.04 25.01 -12.89
N THR A 377 -14.03 25.73 -12.39
CA THR A 377 -13.47 25.50 -11.06
C THR A 377 -14.37 26.13 -10.01
N LEU A 378 -15.01 25.29 -9.20
CA LEU A 378 -15.88 25.75 -8.11
C LEU A 378 -15.03 26.15 -6.89
N TYR A 379 -14.12 25.26 -6.48
CA TYR A 379 -13.14 25.54 -5.42
C TYR A 379 -11.83 24.79 -5.64
N MET A 380 -10.71 25.46 -5.37
CA MET A 380 -9.38 24.87 -5.48
C MET A 380 -8.42 25.52 -4.47
N PRO A 381 -7.88 24.77 -3.49
CA PRO A 381 -7.04 25.31 -2.41
C PRO A 381 -5.61 25.67 -2.84
N PHE A 382 -5.17 25.24 -4.03
CA PHE A 382 -3.84 25.52 -4.56
C PHE A 382 -3.86 25.62 -6.09
N PRO A 383 -3.15 26.57 -6.72
CA PRO A 383 -2.27 27.60 -6.14
C PRO A 383 -3.02 28.75 -5.44
N PRO A 384 -2.37 29.53 -4.55
CA PRO A 384 -3.02 30.59 -3.75
C PRO A 384 -3.81 31.61 -4.57
N SER A 385 -3.37 31.91 -5.79
CA SER A 385 -4.07 32.83 -6.69
C SER A 385 -5.44 32.33 -7.14
N ILE A 386 -5.60 31.02 -7.34
CA ILE A 386 -6.89 30.40 -7.68
C ILE A 386 -7.73 30.21 -6.43
N GLU A 387 -7.09 29.91 -5.30
CA GLU A 387 -7.78 29.81 -4.02
C GLU A 387 -8.45 31.13 -3.64
N GLU A 388 -7.76 32.27 -3.75
CA GLU A 388 -8.35 33.59 -3.48
C GLU A 388 -9.53 33.91 -4.42
N GLN A 389 -9.47 33.45 -5.67
CA GLN A 389 -10.56 33.65 -6.65
C GLN A 389 -11.77 32.75 -6.41
N THR A 390 -11.54 31.55 -5.88
CA THR A 390 -12.60 30.53 -5.72
C THR A 390 -13.12 30.43 -4.28
N ARG A 391 -12.40 30.94 -3.28
CA ARG A 391 -12.84 31.03 -1.87
C ARG A 391 -14.22 31.67 -1.70
N PRO A 392 -14.61 32.74 -2.43
CA PRO A 392 -15.96 33.31 -2.31
C PRO A 392 -17.09 32.37 -2.72
N ASN A 393 -16.79 31.23 -3.36
CA ASN A 393 -17.78 30.23 -3.70
C ASN A 393 -18.10 29.27 -2.54
N LEU A 394 -17.28 29.25 -1.47
CA LEU A 394 -17.49 28.34 -0.34
C LEU A 394 -18.83 28.60 0.37
N ASP A 395 -19.18 29.87 0.57
CA ASP A 395 -20.42 30.30 1.24
C ASP A 395 -21.66 30.24 0.32
N LYS A 396 -21.48 29.94 -0.97
CA LYS A 396 -22.55 29.93 -1.97
C LYS A 396 -23.29 28.60 -1.97
N LYS A 397 -24.62 28.67 -2.10
CA LYS A 397 -25.46 27.48 -2.24
C LYS A 397 -25.23 26.77 -3.57
N LEU A 398 -25.24 25.43 -3.52
CA LEU A 398 -25.01 24.57 -4.69
C LEU A 398 -25.98 24.90 -5.84
N LYS A 399 -27.28 24.97 -5.55
CA LYS A 399 -28.29 25.22 -6.59
C LYS A 399 -28.47 26.70 -6.90
N ASP A 400 -28.81 27.50 -5.89
CA ASP A 400 -29.28 28.87 -6.09
C ASP A 400 -28.16 29.83 -6.55
N ASP A 401 -26.95 29.67 -6.00
CA ASP A 401 -25.85 30.63 -6.22
C ASP A 401 -24.81 30.11 -7.22
N LEU A 402 -24.51 28.80 -7.21
CA LEU A 402 -23.55 28.17 -8.12
C LEU A 402 -24.19 27.61 -9.40
N GLY A 403 -25.53 27.56 -9.46
CA GLY A 403 -26.27 27.12 -10.64
C GLY A 403 -26.05 25.64 -10.97
N LEU A 404 -25.77 24.81 -9.97
CA LEU A 404 -25.64 23.37 -10.17
C LEU A 404 -27.03 22.74 -10.29
N GLU A 405 -27.17 21.75 -11.16
CA GLU A 405 -28.40 21.01 -11.42
C GLU A 405 -28.19 19.51 -11.20
N THR A 406 -29.29 18.78 -11.07
CA THR A 406 -29.24 17.31 -11.05
C THR A 406 -28.66 16.79 -12.38
N ASN A 407 -27.80 15.78 -12.29
CA ASN A 407 -27.00 15.19 -13.37
C ASN A 407 -25.81 16.00 -13.87
N HIS A 408 -25.51 17.19 -13.31
CA HIS A 408 -24.23 17.85 -13.61
C HIS A 408 -23.06 16.99 -13.17
N GLU A 409 -22.05 16.83 -14.03
CA GLU A 409 -20.83 16.08 -13.70
C GLU A 409 -19.90 16.97 -12.86
N VAL A 410 -19.41 16.38 -11.77
CA VAL A 410 -18.51 16.99 -10.83
C VAL A 410 -17.27 16.13 -10.70
N VAL A 411 -16.12 16.77 -10.88
CA VAL A 411 -14.80 16.15 -10.73
C VAL A 411 -14.15 16.66 -9.46
N VAL A 412 -13.78 15.74 -8.57
CA VAL A 412 -13.13 16.03 -7.28
C VAL A 412 -11.73 15.42 -7.27
N THR A 413 -10.74 16.21 -6.87
CA THR A 413 -9.34 15.78 -6.70
C THR A 413 -8.82 16.22 -5.35
N ASP A 414 -7.82 15.57 -4.77
CA ASP A 414 -7.24 15.97 -3.48
C ASP A 414 -5.71 15.96 -3.55
N PRO A 415 -4.99 17.01 -3.10
CA PRO A 415 -3.53 17.01 -3.06
C PRO A 415 -2.91 15.89 -2.22
N ALA A 416 -3.62 15.36 -1.21
CA ALA A 416 -3.19 14.18 -0.45
C ALA A 416 -3.23 12.91 -1.31
N PHE A 417 -4.00 12.93 -2.40
CA PHE A 417 -4.19 11.84 -3.35
C PHE A 417 -4.08 12.37 -4.79
N PRO A 418 -2.90 12.88 -5.19
CA PRO A 418 -2.74 13.66 -6.43
C PRO A 418 -3.04 12.84 -7.70
N THR A 419 -3.01 11.52 -7.58
CA THR A 419 -3.24 10.56 -8.65
C THR A 419 -4.69 10.06 -8.71
N LEU A 420 -5.57 10.43 -7.76
CA LEU A 420 -6.97 10.04 -7.73
C LEU A 420 -7.87 11.13 -8.31
N THR A 421 -8.81 10.74 -9.17
CA THR A 421 -9.83 11.64 -9.73
C THR A 421 -11.21 11.03 -9.54
N PHE A 422 -12.00 11.63 -8.66
CA PHE A 422 -13.37 11.17 -8.39
C PHE A 422 -14.35 11.87 -9.32
N ARG A 423 -15.16 11.09 -10.03
CA ARG A 423 -16.21 11.59 -10.92
C ARG A 423 -17.58 11.30 -10.31
N PHE A 424 -18.40 12.33 -10.25
CA PHE A 424 -19.75 12.24 -9.71
C PHE A 424 -20.74 12.90 -10.64
N PHE A 425 -22.01 12.51 -10.55
CA PHE A 425 -23.11 13.34 -11.04
C PHE A 425 -24.01 13.70 -9.88
N LEU A 426 -24.40 14.98 -9.80
CA LEU A 426 -25.18 15.48 -8.66
C LEU A 426 -26.60 14.90 -8.68
N GLN A 427 -27.07 14.44 -7.53
CA GLN A 427 -28.46 14.08 -7.32
C GLN A 427 -28.99 14.88 -6.13
N PHE A 428 -29.78 15.91 -6.42
CA PHE A 428 -30.42 16.69 -5.36
C PHE A 428 -31.55 15.88 -4.74
N SER A 429 -31.47 15.68 -3.43
CA SER A 429 -32.44 14.95 -2.61
C SER A 429 -33.20 15.86 -1.67
#